data_AF-A0A7J4IKY9-F1
#
_entry.id   AF-A0A7J4IKY9-F1
#
_cell.length_a   1.000
_cell.length_b   1.000
_cell.length_c   1.000
_cell.angle_alpha   90.00
_cell.angle_beta   90.00
_cell.angle_gamma   90.00
#
_symmetry.space_group_name_H-M   'P 1'
#
loop_
_entity.id
_entity.type
_entity.pdbx_description
1 polymer ?
#
loop_
_entity_poly.entity_id
_entity_poly.type
_entity_poly.pdbx_seq_one_letter_code
_entity_poly.pdbx_strand_id
1 'polypeptide(L)'
;MPPPEGVIREQKIAYFSMECGILSQIPTYAGGLGILAGDIIRSSADLRIPLVGVTLASRHGYFRQEIDNDGGQHELPSEWDPGKLMEEAGPRITVHIGGRDVQVRAWRYVQQSVTGGRVPLYFLDTDLPGNASVDREITDQLYGNDRRIRFAQECVLGCGGVRMLDALGYGIRKYHMNEGHS
;
A
#
# COMPACT_ATOMS: atom_id res chain seq x y z
N MET A 1 -5.59 9.13 -15.34
CA MET A 1 -4.35 8.80 -16.08
C MET A 1 -4.41 7.33 -16.42
N PRO A 2 -4.12 6.90 -17.66
CA PRO A 2 -4.17 5.48 -18.01
C PRO A 2 -3.11 4.66 -17.22
N PRO A 3 -3.29 3.34 -17.08
CA PRO A 3 -2.26 2.44 -16.53
C PRO A 3 -0.91 2.62 -17.25
N PRO A 4 0.24 2.37 -16.59
CA PRO A 4 1.56 2.53 -17.20
C PRO A 4 1.74 1.69 -18.47
N GLU A 5 2.58 2.16 -19.40
CA GLU A 5 2.93 1.38 -20.59
C GLU A 5 3.56 0.03 -20.22
N GLY A 6 3.22 -1.02 -20.96
CA GLY A 6 3.69 -2.39 -20.71
C GLY A 6 3.00 -3.12 -19.55
N VAL A 7 2.06 -2.48 -18.86
CA VAL A 7 1.12 -3.15 -17.95
C VAL A 7 0.00 -3.77 -18.78
N ILE A 8 -0.45 -4.98 -18.40
CA ILE A 8 -1.56 -5.63 -19.10
C ILE A 8 -2.80 -4.75 -18.96
N ARG A 9 -3.28 -4.25 -20.12
CA ARG A 9 -4.32 -3.20 -20.20
C ARG A 9 -5.61 -3.55 -19.47
N GLU A 10 -5.88 -4.85 -19.30
CA GLU A 10 -7.01 -5.34 -18.50
C GLU A 10 -6.47 -6.06 -17.27
N GLN A 11 -5.98 -5.32 -16.27
CA GLN A 11 -5.76 -5.91 -14.95
C GLN A 11 -7.11 -6.40 -14.43
N LYS A 12 -7.26 -7.73 -14.31
CA LYS A 12 -8.51 -8.39 -13.95
C LYS A 12 -8.55 -8.78 -12.49
N ILE A 13 -7.38 -8.80 -11.84
CA ILE A 13 -7.21 -9.22 -10.46
C ILE A 13 -6.64 -8.04 -9.69
N ALA A 14 -7.32 -7.65 -8.62
CA ALA A 14 -6.76 -6.74 -7.64
C ALA A 14 -6.39 -7.51 -6.38
N TYR A 15 -5.15 -7.35 -5.93
CA TYR A 15 -4.59 -7.99 -4.75
C TYR A 15 -4.39 -6.94 -3.67
N PHE A 16 -5.09 -7.10 -2.55
CA PHE A 16 -5.05 -6.18 -1.42
C PHE A 16 -4.31 -6.83 -0.27
N SER A 17 -3.42 -6.08 0.34
CA SER A 17 -2.70 -6.52 1.53
C SER A 17 -2.39 -5.30 2.39
N MET A 18 -2.47 -5.45 3.72
CA MET A 18 -2.07 -4.39 4.65
C MET A 18 -0.56 -4.11 4.61
N GLU A 19 0.21 -5.16 4.31
CA GLU A 19 1.65 -5.10 4.17
C GLU A 19 2.15 -5.71 2.87
N CYS A 20 3.27 -5.20 2.37
CA CYS A 20 3.94 -5.71 1.18
C CYS A 20 5.45 -5.44 1.26
N GLY A 21 6.25 -6.50 1.31
CA GLY A 21 7.71 -6.44 1.32
C GLY A 21 8.29 -6.47 -0.10
N ILE A 22 8.29 -5.32 -0.79
CA ILE A 22 8.73 -5.27 -2.19
C ILE A 22 10.23 -4.94 -2.34
N LEU A 23 10.74 -4.00 -1.55
CA LEU A 23 12.14 -3.58 -1.52
C LEU A 23 12.49 -3.15 -0.08
N SER A 24 13.75 -3.27 0.31
CA SER A 24 14.19 -2.84 1.65
C SER A 24 14.04 -1.33 1.89
N GLN A 25 14.07 -0.51 0.84
CA GLN A 25 13.83 0.94 0.92
C GLN A 25 12.34 1.31 1.03
N ILE A 26 11.43 0.34 0.91
CA ILE A 26 9.98 0.51 1.03
C ILE A 26 9.54 -0.34 2.24
N PRO A 27 9.66 0.20 3.47
CA PRO A 27 9.51 -0.56 4.71
C PRO A 27 8.04 -0.82 5.09
N THR A 28 7.21 -1.27 4.15
CA THR A 28 5.76 -1.45 4.32
C THR A 28 5.37 -2.86 4.75
N TYR A 29 6.19 -3.53 5.56
CA TYR A 29 5.91 -4.87 6.07
C TYR A 29 6.55 -5.12 7.44
N ALA A 30 5.93 -6.01 8.22
CA ALA A 30 6.40 -6.43 9.55
C ALA A 30 6.90 -7.88 9.59
N GLY A 31 6.43 -8.75 8.68
CA GLY A 31 6.77 -10.17 8.76
C GLY A 31 6.48 -10.99 7.51
N GLY A 32 6.24 -12.29 7.72
CA GLY A 32 6.12 -13.28 6.64
C GLY A 32 4.95 -13.04 5.69
N LEU A 33 3.85 -12.45 6.16
CA LEU A 33 2.69 -12.15 5.32
C LEU A 33 3.02 -11.07 4.28
N GLY A 34 3.73 -10.02 4.68
CA GLY A 34 4.20 -8.98 3.77
C GLY A 34 5.25 -9.49 2.79
N ILE A 35 6.14 -10.40 3.21
CA ILE A 35 7.07 -11.09 2.30
C ILE A 35 6.30 -11.91 1.26
N LEU A 36 5.31 -12.70 1.69
CA LEU A 36 4.45 -13.47 0.79
C LEU A 36 3.71 -12.56 -0.20
N ALA A 37 3.17 -11.43 0.26
CA ALA A 37 2.56 -10.43 -0.62
C ALA A 37 3.55 -9.91 -1.67
N GLY A 38 4.79 -9.59 -1.26
CA GLY A 38 5.86 -9.18 -2.17
C GLY A 38 6.20 -10.26 -3.21
N ASP A 39 6.29 -11.52 -2.78
CA ASP A 39 6.56 -12.65 -3.66
C ASP A 39 5.41 -12.92 -4.65
N ILE A 40 4.16 -12.73 -4.23
CA ILE A 40 2.98 -12.79 -5.12
C ILE A 40 3.09 -11.71 -6.21
N ILE A 41 3.45 -10.47 -5.85
CA ILE A 41 3.63 -9.38 -6.81
C ILE A 41 4.77 -9.70 -7.80
N ARG A 42 5.92 -10.18 -7.31
CA ARG A 42 7.08 -10.53 -8.15
C ARG A 42 6.78 -11.70 -9.08
N SER A 43 6.22 -12.79 -8.55
CA SER A 43 5.84 -13.97 -9.33
C SER A 43 4.78 -13.63 -10.38
N SER A 44 3.84 -12.75 -10.04
CA SER A 44 2.84 -12.25 -10.99
C SER A 44 3.48 -11.47 -12.13
N ALA A 45 4.53 -10.69 -11.86
CA ALA A 45 5.30 -10.03 -12.90
C ALA A 45 6.06 -11.06 -13.78
N ASP A 46 6.73 -12.04 -13.18
CA ASP A 46 7.46 -13.08 -13.92
C ASP A 46 6.55 -13.87 -14.87
N LEU A 47 5.35 -14.20 -14.41
CA LEU A 47 4.33 -14.97 -15.13
C LEU A 47 3.41 -14.10 -16.01
N ARG A 48 3.58 -12.77 -16.00
CA ARG A 48 2.71 -11.81 -16.71
C ARG A 48 1.23 -12.02 -16.37
N ILE A 49 0.93 -12.21 -15.08
CA ILE A 49 -0.44 -12.28 -14.57
C ILE A 49 -1.05 -10.88 -14.60
N PRO A 50 -2.31 -10.72 -15.04
CA PRO A 50 -2.97 -9.43 -15.08
C PRO A 50 -3.46 -8.99 -13.69
N LEU A 51 -2.50 -8.70 -12.80
CA LEU A 51 -2.68 -8.31 -11.41
C LEU A 51 -2.27 -6.87 -11.17
N VAL A 52 -3.04 -6.15 -10.35
CA VAL A 52 -2.67 -4.88 -9.71
C VAL A 52 -2.66 -5.06 -8.19
N GLY A 53 -1.60 -4.59 -7.53
CA GLY A 53 -1.49 -4.62 -6.07
C GLY A 53 -1.98 -3.32 -5.43
N VAL A 54 -2.56 -3.40 -4.25
CA VAL A 54 -2.94 -2.27 -3.40
C VAL A 54 -2.51 -2.54 -1.96
N THR A 55 -1.86 -1.57 -1.35
CA THR A 55 -1.38 -1.60 0.04
C THR A 55 -1.45 -0.21 0.65
N LEU A 56 -1.17 -0.07 1.95
CA LEU A 56 -0.99 1.23 2.60
C LEU A 56 0.48 1.70 2.50
N ALA A 57 0.70 3.01 2.52
CA ALA A 57 2.03 3.60 2.46
C ALA A 57 2.85 3.44 3.75
N SER A 58 2.21 3.28 4.92
CA SER A 58 2.86 3.03 6.22
C SER A 58 4.18 3.83 6.39
N ARG A 59 4.07 5.17 6.49
CA ARG A 59 5.21 6.11 6.38
C ARG A 59 6.34 5.92 7.41
N HIS A 60 6.04 5.32 8.56
CA HIS A 60 7.02 5.02 9.61
C HIS A 60 7.49 3.55 9.60
N GLY A 61 7.03 2.78 8.62
CA GLY A 61 7.26 1.34 8.52
C GLY A 61 6.77 0.57 9.74
N TYR A 62 7.41 -0.57 10.02
CA TYR A 62 7.19 -1.32 11.26
C TYR A 62 8.08 -0.78 12.38
N PHE A 63 9.39 -1.07 12.36
CA PHE A 63 10.41 -0.37 13.14
C PHE A 63 11.82 -0.77 12.63
N ARG A 64 12.83 0.01 13.01
CA ARG A 64 14.24 -0.35 12.95
C ARG A 64 14.70 -0.76 14.35
N GLN A 65 15.25 -1.96 14.45
CA GLN A 65 15.79 -2.48 15.69
C GLN A 65 17.22 -1.96 15.91
N GLU A 66 17.47 -1.38 17.08
CA GLU A 66 18.81 -1.12 17.59
C GLU A 66 19.02 -1.91 18.88
N ILE A 67 20.19 -2.51 19.03
CA ILE A 67 20.58 -3.24 20.24
C ILE A 67 21.66 -2.42 20.92
N ASP A 68 21.42 -2.02 22.17
CA ASP A 68 22.41 -1.28 22.96
C ASP A 68 23.53 -2.18 23.50
N ASN A 69 24.54 -1.56 24.12
CA ASN A 69 25.70 -2.27 24.66
C ASN A 69 25.35 -3.23 25.82
N ASP A 70 24.18 -3.06 26.44
CA ASP A 70 23.69 -3.91 27.53
C ASP A 70 22.76 -5.03 27.00
N GLY A 71 22.57 -5.12 25.68
CA GLY A 71 21.70 -6.10 25.02
C GLY A 71 20.22 -5.71 25.01
N GLY A 72 19.87 -4.48 25.40
CA GLY A 72 18.52 -3.94 25.33
C GLY A 72 18.10 -3.61 23.89
N GLN A 73 16.86 -3.95 23.54
CA GLN A 73 16.27 -3.60 22.25
C GLN A 73 15.59 -2.23 22.31
N HIS A 74 15.90 -1.39 21.33
CA HIS A 74 15.26 -0.10 21.08
C HIS A 74 14.61 -0.11 19.70
N GLU A 75 13.39 0.40 19.63
CA GLU A 75 12.60 0.46 18.39
C GLU A 75 12.55 1.90 17.89
N LEU A 76 13.13 2.13 16.71
CA LEU A 76 13.11 3.42 16.04
C LEU A 76 12.15 3.39 14.85
N PRO A 77 11.46 4.50 14.54
CA PRO A 77 10.70 4.61 13.30
C PRO A 77 11.57 4.37 12.07
N SER A 78 11.06 3.63 11.10
CA SER A 78 11.70 3.46 9.79
C SER A 78 11.08 4.45 8.81
N GLU A 79 11.36 5.74 9.03
CA GLU A 79 10.82 6.81 8.18
C GLU A 79 11.28 6.67 6.74
N TRP A 80 10.33 6.87 5.82
CA TRP A 80 10.62 6.94 4.40
C TRP A 80 9.69 7.94 3.72
N ASP A 81 10.11 8.41 2.54
CA ASP A 81 9.32 9.32 1.73
C ASP A 81 8.96 8.64 0.41
N PRO A 82 7.69 8.21 0.23
CA PRO A 82 7.24 7.58 -1.01
C PRO A 82 7.54 8.44 -2.25
N GLY A 83 7.49 9.77 -2.13
CA GLY A 83 7.74 10.68 -3.25
C GLY A 83 9.19 10.68 -3.77
N LYS A 84 10.14 10.12 -3.02
CA LYS A 84 11.52 9.94 -3.47
C LYS A 84 11.72 8.67 -4.31
N LEU A 85 10.81 7.70 -4.20
CA LEU A 85 10.93 6.37 -4.83
C LEU A 85 9.81 6.08 -5.84
N MET A 86 8.71 6.83 -5.78
CA MET A 86 7.47 6.56 -6.49
C MET A 86 6.86 7.85 -7.03
N GLU A 87 6.04 7.69 -8.06
CA GLU A 87 5.25 8.78 -8.59
C GLU A 87 3.89 8.81 -7.92
N GLU A 88 3.38 10.01 -7.68
CA GLU A 88 2.00 10.16 -7.21
C GLU A 88 1.02 9.82 -8.35
N ALA A 89 0.02 9.00 -8.03
CA ALA A 89 -1.10 8.73 -8.90
C ALA A 89 -2.02 9.97 -8.95
N GLY A 90 -2.42 10.35 -10.17
CA GLY A 90 -3.19 11.57 -10.40
C GLY A 90 -4.51 11.70 -9.62
N PRO A 91 -5.36 10.65 -9.53
CA PRO A 91 -6.64 10.76 -8.83
C PRO A 91 -6.49 11.01 -7.33
N ARG A 92 -7.51 11.68 -6.77
CA ARG A 92 -7.80 11.72 -5.34
C ARG A 92 -9.17 11.10 -5.14
N ILE A 93 -9.32 10.32 -4.08
CA ILE A 93 -10.61 9.75 -3.69
C ILE A 93 -10.94 10.17 -2.26
N THR A 94 -12.20 10.02 -1.88
CA THR A 94 -12.66 10.28 -0.52
C THR A 94 -13.26 9.02 0.06
N VAL A 95 -12.94 8.71 1.31
CA VAL A 95 -13.54 7.65 2.12
C VAL A 95 -14.20 8.28 3.33
N HIS A 96 -15.45 7.89 3.61
CA HIS A 96 -16.18 8.40 4.77
C HIS A 96 -15.94 7.49 5.98
N ILE A 97 -15.24 8.01 7.00
CA ILE A 97 -14.81 7.24 8.17
C ILE A 97 -15.23 7.97 9.44
N GLY A 98 -16.12 7.37 10.23
CA GLY A 98 -16.55 7.92 11.51
C GLY A 98 -17.16 9.33 11.41
N GLY A 99 -17.96 9.60 10.37
CA GLY A 99 -18.61 10.90 10.17
C GLY A 99 -17.73 11.95 9.47
N ARG A 100 -16.51 11.59 9.05
CA ARG A 100 -15.56 12.51 8.42
C ARG A 100 -15.16 12.03 7.04
N ASP A 101 -14.93 12.99 6.15
CA ASP A 101 -14.43 12.72 4.81
C ASP A 101 -12.90 12.74 4.82
N VAL A 102 -12.31 11.58 4.53
CA VAL A 102 -10.85 11.39 4.47
C VAL A 102 -10.44 11.33 3.01
N GLN A 103 -9.61 12.28 2.58
CA GLN A 103 -8.98 12.26 1.26
C GLN A 103 -7.85 11.23 1.23
N VAL A 104 -7.73 10.52 0.10
CA VAL A 104 -6.71 9.51 -0.10
C VAL A 104 -6.03 9.75 -1.46
N ARG A 105 -4.70 9.80 -1.45
CA ARG A 105 -3.86 9.72 -2.65
C ARG A 105 -3.30 8.30 -2.78
N ALA A 106 -2.68 8.01 -3.92
CA ALA A 106 -1.90 6.79 -4.07
C ALA A 106 -0.52 7.10 -4.63
N TRP A 107 0.50 6.39 -4.16
CA TRP A 107 1.81 6.33 -4.80
C TRP A 107 1.89 5.11 -5.69
N ARG A 108 2.52 5.23 -6.85
CA ARG A 108 2.62 4.17 -7.85
C ARG A 108 4.05 3.66 -7.93
N TYR A 109 4.21 2.37 -7.65
CA TYR A 109 5.39 1.59 -7.96
C TYR A 109 5.06 0.57 -9.07
N VAL A 110 6.03 0.23 -9.92
CA VAL A 110 5.86 -0.82 -10.92
C VAL A 110 6.93 -1.88 -10.69
N GLN A 111 6.50 -3.05 -10.21
CA GLN A 111 7.39 -4.21 -10.16
C GLN A 111 7.66 -4.67 -11.58
N GLN A 112 8.94 -4.66 -11.97
CA GLN A 112 9.39 -5.12 -13.27
C GLN A 112 10.17 -6.42 -13.12
N SER A 113 9.76 -7.44 -13.86
CA SER A 113 10.48 -8.70 -13.97
C SER A 113 11.60 -8.59 -15.01
N VAL A 114 12.66 -9.39 -14.83
CA VAL A 114 13.70 -9.61 -15.85
C VAL A 114 13.15 -10.24 -17.14
N THR A 115 12.00 -10.92 -17.07
CA THR A 115 11.30 -11.49 -18.25
C THR A 115 10.42 -10.46 -18.96
N GLY A 116 10.43 -9.20 -18.49
CA GLY A 116 9.71 -8.07 -19.09
C GLY A 116 8.25 -7.92 -18.64
N GLY A 117 7.75 -8.76 -17.75
CA GLY A 117 6.42 -8.57 -17.15
C GLY A 117 6.40 -7.43 -16.12
N ARG A 118 5.23 -6.81 -15.95
CA ARG A 118 5.03 -5.62 -15.13
C ARG A 118 3.76 -5.73 -14.31
N VAL A 119 3.88 -5.47 -13.00
CA VAL A 119 2.75 -5.41 -12.07
C VAL A 119 2.77 -4.05 -11.35
N PRO A 120 1.75 -3.20 -11.53
CA PRO A 120 1.62 -1.97 -10.76
C PRO A 120 1.21 -2.29 -9.32
N LEU A 121 1.80 -1.58 -8.38
CA LEU A 121 1.51 -1.63 -6.95
C LEU A 121 1.21 -0.20 -6.48
N TYR A 122 0.03 -0.01 -5.88
CA TYR A 122 -0.41 1.28 -5.36
C TYR A 122 -0.36 1.31 -3.83
N PHE A 123 0.25 2.37 -3.30
CA PHE A 123 0.37 2.62 -1.86
C PHE A 123 -0.56 3.77 -1.49
N LEU A 124 -1.66 3.46 -0.81
CA LEU A 124 -2.64 4.45 -0.37
C LEU A 124 -2.09 5.27 0.80
N ASP A 125 -2.33 6.58 0.76
CA ASP A 125 -1.76 7.51 1.71
C ASP A 125 -2.79 8.60 2.05
N THR A 126 -3.01 8.81 3.36
CA THR A 126 -3.91 9.81 3.92
C THR A 126 -3.18 11.06 4.40
N ASP A 127 -1.84 11.12 4.33
CA ASP A 127 -1.06 12.30 4.66
C ASP A 127 -1.23 13.40 3.59
N LEU A 128 -2.33 14.12 3.71
CA LEU A 128 -2.74 15.21 2.84
C LEU A 128 -3.12 16.44 3.67
N PRO A 129 -2.70 17.66 3.26
CA PRO A 129 -3.05 18.90 3.96
C PRO A 129 -4.55 19.13 4.18
N GLY A 130 -5.41 18.56 3.32
CA GLY A 130 -6.87 18.65 3.43
C GLY A 130 -7.50 17.76 4.52
N ASN A 131 -6.75 16.81 5.06
CA ASN A 131 -7.22 15.92 6.13
C ASN A 131 -6.90 16.50 7.51
N ALA A 132 -7.74 16.19 8.50
CA ALA A 132 -7.43 16.46 9.91
C ALA A 132 -6.18 15.67 10.34
N SER A 133 -5.46 16.15 11.36
CA SER A 133 -4.19 15.53 11.80
C SER A 133 -4.34 14.02 12.08
N VAL A 134 -5.36 13.65 12.85
CA VAL A 134 -5.69 12.26 13.19
C VAL A 134 -6.04 11.39 11.97
N ASP A 135 -6.52 11.99 10.87
CA ASP A 135 -6.83 11.25 9.65
C ASP A 135 -5.58 11.04 8.78
N ARG A 136 -4.59 11.92 8.89
CA ARG A 136 -3.28 11.72 8.24
C ARG A 136 -2.56 10.52 8.84
N GLU A 137 -2.67 10.35 10.16
CA GLU A 137 -2.08 9.27 10.94
C GLU A 137 -2.60 7.87 10.57
N ILE A 138 -3.70 7.76 9.81
CA ILE A 138 -4.26 6.46 9.38
C ILE A 138 -3.21 5.63 8.63
N THR A 139 -2.36 6.25 7.80
CA THR A 139 -1.33 5.54 7.02
C THR A 139 0.10 5.75 7.54
N ASP A 140 0.27 6.15 8.80
CA ASP A 140 1.59 6.38 9.39
C ASP A 140 2.27 5.08 9.81
N GLN A 141 1.60 4.26 10.63
CA GLN A 141 2.17 3.04 11.19
C GLN A 141 1.44 1.79 10.68
N LEU A 142 2.21 0.74 10.41
CA LEU A 142 1.66 -0.57 10.11
C LEU A 142 1.06 -1.18 11.38
N TYR A 143 -0.22 -1.57 11.33
CA TYR A 143 -0.99 -2.05 12.49
C TYR A 143 -1.07 -1.03 13.64
N GLY A 144 -1.81 0.06 13.42
CA GLY A 144 -1.97 1.10 14.43
C GLY A 144 -2.40 0.54 15.80
N ASN A 145 -1.86 1.12 16.88
CA ASN A 145 -2.02 0.64 18.25
C ASN A 145 -3.46 0.73 18.81
N ASP A 146 -4.38 1.40 18.10
CA ASP A 146 -5.79 1.53 18.46
C ASP A 146 -6.69 0.82 17.43
N ARG A 147 -7.71 0.10 17.91
CA ARG A 147 -8.78 -0.51 17.11
C ARG A 147 -9.47 0.49 16.18
N ARG A 148 -9.59 1.76 16.58
CA ARG A 148 -10.18 2.80 15.73
C ARG A 148 -9.31 3.10 14.51
N ILE A 149 -8.00 3.24 14.71
CA ILE A 149 -7.04 3.43 13.62
C ILE A 149 -7.02 2.20 12.73
N ARG A 150 -6.99 0.99 13.32
CA ARG A 150 -7.03 -0.26 12.54
C ARG A 150 -8.27 -0.36 11.65
N PHE A 151 -9.45 -0.03 12.18
CA PHE A 151 -10.67 0.01 11.39
C PHE A 151 -10.62 1.06 10.27
N ALA A 152 -10.05 2.25 10.55
CA ALA A 152 -9.86 3.28 9.54
C ALA A 152 -8.89 2.82 8.44
N GLN A 153 -7.82 2.12 8.80
CA GLN A 153 -6.87 1.51 7.86
C GLN A 153 -7.56 0.48 6.96
N GLU A 154 -8.36 -0.42 7.54
CA GLU A 154 -9.15 -1.41 6.80
C GLU A 154 -10.15 -0.71 5.85
N CYS A 155 -10.78 0.39 6.27
CA CYS A 155 -11.66 1.20 5.41
C CYS A 155 -10.90 1.88 4.26
N VAL A 156 -9.72 2.45 4.53
CA VAL A 156 -8.88 3.06 3.49
C VAL A 156 -8.38 2.01 2.51
N LEU A 157 -7.91 0.86 2.99
CA LEU A 157 -7.44 -0.23 2.15
C LEU A 157 -8.58 -0.81 1.30
N GLY A 158 -9.65 -1.28 1.93
CA GLY A 158 -10.76 -1.95 1.24
C GLY A 158 -11.59 -0.98 0.41
N CYS A 159 -12.32 -0.05 1.05
CA CYS A 159 -13.19 0.88 0.34
C CYS A 159 -12.40 1.91 -0.48
N GLY A 160 -11.35 2.48 0.11
CA GLY A 160 -10.52 3.47 -0.57
C GLY A 160 -9.74 2.87 -1.74
N GLY A 161 -9.20 1.67 -1.59
CA GLY A 161 -8.48 1.00 -2.67
C GLY A 161 -9.37 0.60 -3.84
N VAL A 162 -10.59 0.11 -3.61
CA VAL A 162 -11.57 -0.14 -4.69
C VAL A 162 -11.87 1.17 -5.44
N ARG A 163 -12.22 2.24 -4.71
CA ARG A 163 -12.51 3.56 -5.31
C ARG A 163 -11.30 4.12 -6.08
N MET A 164 -10.09 3.93 -5.56
CA MET A 164 -8.87 4.37 -6.22
C MET A 164 -8.64 3.62 -7.53
N LEU A 165 -8.81 2.29 -7.54
CA LEU A 165 -8.68 1.49 -8.76
C LEU A 165 -9.72 1.89 -9.82
N ASP A 166 -10.97 2.15 -9.42
CA ASP A 166 -12.02 2.65 -10.31
C ASP A 166 -11.64 4.02 -10.89
N ALA A 167 -11.17 4.95 -10.05
CA ALA A 167 -10.73 6.29 -10.47
C ALA A 167 -9.49 6.25 -11.39
N LEU A 168 -8.66 5.22 -11.26
CA LEU A 168 -7.53 4.95 -12.14
C LEU A 168 -7.94 4.25 -13.46
N GLY A 169 -9.20 3.86 -13.59
CA GLY A 169 -9.77 3.25 -14.79
C GLY A 169 -9.51 1.75 -14.92
N TYR A 170 -9.26 1.05 -13.81
CA TYR A 170 -9.10 -0.41 -13.84
C TYR A 170 -10.45 -1.13 -13.88
N GLY A 171 -10.61 -2.07 -14.82
CA GLY A 171 -11.78 -2.95 -14.91
C GLY A 171 -11.60 -4.26 -14.13
N ILE A 172 -11.54 -4.18 -12.80
CA ILE A 172 -11.28 -5.34 -11.94
C ILE A 172 -12.45 -6.34 -11.99
N ARG A 173 -12.14 -7.64 -12.11
CA ARG A 173 -13.12 -8.73 -12.12
C ARG A 173 -13.06 -9.61 -10.88
N LYS A 174 -11.90 -9.67 -10.23
CA LYS A 174 -11.67 -10.48 -9.03
C LYS A 174 -10.85 -9.69 -8.03
N TYR A 175 -11.28 -9.74 -6.77
CA TYR A 175 -10.56 -9.18 -5.64
C TYR A 175 -10.00 -10.33 -4.82
N HIS A 176 -8.72 -10.23 -4.47
CA HIS A 176 -8.07 -11.11 -3.53
C HIS A 176 -7.67 -10.28 -2.31
N MET A 177 -8.26 -10.62 -1.18
CA MET A 177 -8.03 -9.98 0.11
C MET A 177 -7.08 -10.85 0.92
N ASN A 178 -5.86 -10.36 1.16
CA ASN A 178 -4.85 -11.09 1.91
C ASN A 178 -5.13 -10.93 3.41
N GLU A 179 -5.83 -11.93 3.96
CA GLU A 179 -6.41 -11.99 5.32
C GLU A 179 -7.64 -11.11 5.57
N GLY A 180 -8.22 -11.24 6.77
CA GLY A 180 -9.42 -10.51 7.22
C GLY A 180 -9.19 -9.03 7.52
N HIS A 181 -8.04 -8.48 7.12
CA HIS A 181 -7.67 -7.07 7.27
C HIS A 181 -7.87 -6.26 5.98
N SER A 182 -8.50 -6.87 4.96
CA SER A 182 -8.77 -6.27 3.66
C SER A 182 -10.17 -6.60 3.15
#